data_AF-A0A7C3JAD3-F1
#
_entry.id   AF-A0A7C3JAD3-F1
#
_cell.length_a   1.000
_cell.length_b   1.000
_cell.length_c   1.000
_cell.angle_alpha   90.00
_cell.angle_beta   90.00
_cell.angle_gamma   90.00
#
_symmetry.space_group_name_H-M   'P 1'
#
loop_
_entity.id
_entity.type
_entity.pdbx_description
1 polymer ?
#
loop_
_entity_poly.entity_id
_entity_poly.type
_entity_poly.pdbx_seq_one_letter_code
_entity_poly.pdbx_strand_id
1 'polypeptide(L)'
;MSMINLLPILDGHNDTLLELHLADPPDGYSFFVRNERGHLDLPRAREGGLGGGFFAIFTPAKPEPPDLTATDPSAIAALAPVPLELAYAQQFTLAMAARLFRLEVEAKGEVKVVRTVEELLACLNQGVLAVIFHIEGAEAVDAKVWL
;
A
#
# COMPACT_ATOMS: atom_id res chain seq x y z
N MET A 1 -6.70 -24.63 23.13
CA MET A 1 -7.43 -24.10 21.98
C MET A 1 -6.77 -24.61 20.71
N SER A 2 -7.54 -25.16 19.78
CA SER A 2 -7.04 -25.50 18.44
C SER A 2 -6.58 -24.21 17.78
N MET A 3 -5.29 -24.05 17.50
CA MET A 3 -4.84 -23.01 16.58
C MET A 3 -5.57 -23.29 15.27
N ILE A 4 -6.45 -22.39 14.86
CA ILE A 4 -6.98 -22.43 13.50
C ILE A 4 -5.74 -22.27 12.63
N ASN A 5 -5.38 -23.34 11.93
CA ASN A 5 -4.27 -23.36 10.99
C ASN A 5 -4.73 -22.60 9.75
N LEU A 6 -4.94 -21.28 9.90
CA LEU A 6 -5.30 -20.41 8.79
C LEU A 6 -4.12 -20.43 7.84
N LEU A 7 -4.36 -20.88 6.61
CA LEU A 7 -3.42 -20.70 5.52
C LEU A 7 -3.13 -19.20 5.43
N PRO A 8 -1.87 -18.76 5.58
CA PRO A 8 -1.57 -17.34 5.51
C PRO A 8 -1.93 -16.83 4.11
N ILE A 9 -2.77 -15.80 4.06
CA ILE A 9 -3.14 -15.15 2.81
C ILE A 9 -2.02 -14.21 2.41
N LEU A 10 -1.59 -14.32 1.14
CA LEU A 10 -0.77 -13.32 0.48
C LEU A 10 -1.69 -12.50 -0.43
N ASP A 11 -1.89 -11.24 -0.08
CA ASP A 11 -2.70 -10.31 -0.87
C ASP A 11 -1.91 -9.75 -2.05
N GLY A 12 -2.51 -9.77 -3.24
CA GLY A 12 -1.87 -9.35 -4.48
C GLY A 12 -1.73 -7.85 -4.64
N HIS A 13 -2.55 -7.05 -3.93
CA HIS A 13 -2.56 -5.59 -4.03
C HIS A 13 -3.48 -4.96 -2.98
N ASN A 14 -2.99 -3.92 -2.28
CA ASN A 14 -3.82 -3.00 -1.50
C ASN A 14 -3.24 -1.57 -1.44
N ASP A 15 -4.13 -0.60 -1.24
CA ASP A 15 -3.84 0.83 -1.11
C ASP A 15 -3.74 1.34 0.33
N THR A 16 -3.55 0.45 1.31
CA THR A 16 -3.53 0.84 2.73
C THR A 16 -2.47 1.91 3.02
N LEU A 17 -1.35 1.88 2.30
CA LEU A 17 -0.28 2.86 2.45
C LEU A 17 -0.70 4.26 1.98
N LEU A 18 -1.56 4.37 0.95
CA LEU A 18 -2.08 5.66 0.47
C LEU A 18 -2.95 6.31 1.54
N GLU A 19 -3.89 5.55 2.13
CA GLU A 19 -4.76 6.04 3.20
C GLU A 19 -3.94 6.51 4.42
N LEU A 20 -2.92 5.72 4.81
CA LEU A 20 -1.99 6.08 5.89
C LEU A 20 -1.11 7.29 5.59
N HIS A 21 -0.81 7.56 4.31
CA HIS A 21 0.00 8.69 3.88
C HIS A 21 -0.81 9.98 3.84
N LEU A 22 -2.04 9.93 3.32
CA LEU A 22 -2.92 11.09 3.22
C LEU A 22 -3.47 11.55 4.59
N ALA A 23 -3.51 10.66 5.59
CA ALA A 23 -4.01 10.96 6.94
C ALA A 23 -2.97 11.64 7.89
N ASP A 24 -1.74 11.92 7.44
CA ASP A 24 -0.64 12.43 8.27
C ASP A 24 -0.48 13.97 8.14
N PRO A 25 -0.68 14.81 9.20
CA PRO A 25 -1.14 14.56 10.58
C PRO A 25 -2.57 15.12 10.88
N PRO A 26 -3.23 14.80 12.03
CA PRO A 26 -3.47 13.49 12.63
C PRO A 26 -4.97 13.30 13.01
N ASP A 27 -5.70 12.45 12.29
CA ASP A 27 -7.02 11.96 12.77
C ASP A 27 -6.87 10.72 13.68
N GLY A 28 -5.67 10.46 14.22
CA GLY A 28 -5.39 9.25 15.01
C GLY A 28 -5.40 7.95 14.19
N TYR A 29 -5.47 8.05 12.85
CA TYR A 29 -5.42 6.90 11.95
C TYR A 29 -4.04 6.24 12.01
N SER A 30 -4.00 5.00 12.50
CA SER A 30 -2.77 4.24 12.71
C SER A 30 -2.96 2.81 12.27
N PHE A 31 -1.96 2.27 11.58
CA PHE A 31 -1.97 0.88 11.15
C PHE A 31 -1.97 -0.11 12.32
N PHE A 32 -1.51 0.32 13.50
CA PHE A 32 -1.31 -0.57 14.66
C PHE A 32 -2.52 -0.65 15.59
N VAL A 33 -3.58 0.12 15.33
CA VAL A 33 -4.84 0.08 16.09
C VAL A 33 -5.97 -0.31 15.15
N ARG A 34 -7.04 -0.87 15.70
CA ARG A 34 -8.24 -1.15 14.90
C ARG A 34 -8.90 0.17 14.53
N ASN A 35 -9.08 0.42 13.24
CA ASN A 35 -9.74 1.61 12.72
C ASN A 35 -11.21 1.32 12.35
N GLU A 36 -12.06 2.34 12.46
CA GLU A 36 -13.46 2.30 11.98
C GLU A 36 -13.57 2.52 10.47
N ARG A 37 -12.52 3.07 9.85
CA ARG A 37 -12.41 3.31 8.40
C ARG A 37 -11.28 2.49 7.77
N GLY A 38 -11.25 2.46 6.45
CA GLY A 38 -10.29 1.69 5.66
C GLY A 38 -10.56 0.18 5.71
N HIS A 39 -9.87 -0.58 4.86
CA HIS A 39 -10.06 -2.04 4.78
C HIS A 39 -9.07 -2.83 5.62
N LEU A 40 -7.88 -2.27 5.91
CA LEU A 40 -6.79 -3.00 6.52
C LEU A 40 -6.11 -2.18 7.63
N ASP A 41 -5.93 -2.84 8.77
CA ASP A 41 -5.01 -2.46 9.84
C ASP A 41 -4.43 -3.75 10.44
N LEU A 42 -3.37 -3.65 11.23
CA LEU A 42 -2.68 -4.82 11.77
C LEU A 42 -3.63 -5.72 12.59
N PRO A 43 -4.49 -5.22 13.50
CA PRO A 43 -5.46 -6.08 14.19
C PRO A 43 -6.36 -6.85 13.23
N ARG A 44 -6.98 -6.19 12.24
CA ARG A 44 -7.82 -6.88 11.25
C ARG A 44 -7.03 -7.82 10.33
N ALA A 45 -5.78 -7.48 9.98
CA ALA A 45 -4.89 -8.35 9.23
C ALA A 45 -4.64 -9.68 9.97
N ARG A 46 -4.41 -9.61 11.28
CA ARG A 46 -4.23 -10.80 12.14
C ARG A 46 -5.49 -11.65 12.23
N GLU A 47 -6.63 -11.02 12.47
CA GLU A 47 -7.92 -11.71 12.57
C GLU A 47 -8.32 -12.38 11.24
N GLY A 48 -8.03 -11.73 10.12
CA GLY A 48 -8.30 -12.23 8.77
C GLY A 48 -7.30 -13.24 8.23
N GLY A 49 -6.19 -13.51 8.94
CA GLY A 49 -5.14 -14.43 8.48
C GLY A 49 -4.28 -13.88 7.34
N LEU A 50 -4.17 -12.57 7.19
CA LEU A 50 -3.26 -11.94 6.23
C LEU A 50 -1.81 -12.11 6.71
N GLY A 51 -1.04 -12.93 5.98
CA GLY A 51 0.38 -13.16 6.24
C GLY A 51 1.29 -12.15 5.56
N GLY A 52 0.84 -11.55 4.46
CA GLY A 52 1.54 -10.48 3.77
C GLY A 52 0.82 -9.97 2.54
N GLY A 53 1.43 -9.03 1.83
CA GLY A 53 0.91 -8.59 0.54
C GLY A 53 1.75 -7.52 -0.14
N PHE A 54 1.31 -7.14 -1.34
CA PHE A 54 1.86 -6.01 -2.09
C PHE A 54 1.20 -4.72 -1.60
N PHE A 55 1.98 -3.86 -0.95
CA PHE A 55 1.50 -2.56 -0.48
C PHE A 55 1.85 -1.52 -1.53
N ALA A 56 0.83 -1.00 -2.20
CA ALA A 56 0.98 -0.12 -3.34
C ALA A 56 1.52 1.26 -2.92
N ILE A 57 2.46 1.75 -3.72
CA ILE A 57 2.90 3.13 -3.77
C ILE A 57 2.28 3.70 -5.04
N PHE A 58 1.14 4.34 -4.85
CA PHE A 58 0.33 4.94 -5.89
C PHE A 58 0.40 6.46 -5.78
N THR A 59 0.69 7.14 -6.90
CA THR A 59 0.63 8.61 -6.94
C THR A 59 -0.73 9.06 -7.49
N PRO A 60 -1.57 9.73 -6.68
CA PRO A 60 -2.87 10.20 -7.14
C PRO A 60 -2.71 11.36 -8.12
N ALA A 61 -3.63 11.41 -9.09
CA ALA A 61 -3.72 12.52 -10.03
C ALA A 61 -4.12 13.83 -9.34
N LYS A 62 -3.71 14.95 -9.95
CA LYS A 62 -4.07 16.31 -9.53
C LYS A 62 -4.57 17.12 -10.73
N PRO A 63 -5.83 17.58 -10.75
CA PRO A 63 -6.88 17.36 -9.73
C PRO A 63 -7.30 15.89 -9.64
N GLU A 64 -7.93 15.50 -8.52
CA GLU A 64 -8.54 14.18 -8.41
C GLU A 64 -9.51 13.95 -9.58
N PRO A 65 -9.51 12.75 -10.18
CA PRO A 65 -10.45 12.45 -11.25
C PRO A 65 -11.88 12.50 -10.69
N PRO A 66 -12.86 12.91 -11.50
CA PRO A 66 -14.27 12.82 -11.14
C PRO A 66 -14.65 11.42 -10.67
N ASP A 67 -15.68 11.34 -9.82
CA ASP A 67 -16.20 10.10 -9.26
C ASP A 67 -16.46 9.03 -10.35
N LEU A 68 -15.66 7.96 -10.30
CA LEU A 68 -15.69 6.86 -11.25
C LEU A 68 -16.86 5.89 -11.01
N THR A 69 -17.74 6.15 -10.04
CA THR A 69 -19.03 5.45 -9.95
C THR A 69 -19.98 5.80 -11.10
N ALA A 70 -19.60 6.77 -11.93
CA ALA A 70 -20.26 7.04 -13.21
C ALA A 70 -20.21 5.80 -14.12
N THR A 71 -21.38 5.21 -14.35
CA THR A 71 -21.56 4.05 -15.26
C THR A 71 -21.68 4.46 -16.73
N ASP A 72 -21.61 5.76 -17.03
CA ASP A 72 -21.70 6.29 -18.40
C ASP A 72 -20.35 6.12 -19.12
N PRO A 73 -20.28 5.30 -20.20
CA PRO A 73 -19.05 5.09 -20.97
C PRO A 73 -18.46 6.37 -21.57
N SER A 74 -19.28 7.38 -21.86
CA SER A 74 -18.82 8.66 -22.40
C SER A 74 -18.16 9.53 -21.33
N ALA A 75 -18.62 9.45 -20.08
CA ALA A 75 -17.94 10.05 -18.94
C ALA A 75 -16.60 9.35 -18.71
N ILE A 76 -16.54 8.02 -18.73
CA ILE A 76 -15.30 7.24 -18.53
C ILE A 76 -14.21 7.60 -19.55
N ALA A 77 -14.57 7.80 -20.83
CA ALA A 77 -13.61 8.18 -21.86
C ALA A 77 -13.04 9.61 -21.68
N ALA A 78 -13.81 10.51 -21.06
CA ALA A 78 -13.39 11.87 -20.74
C ALA A 78 -12.53 11.95 -19.46
N LEU A 79 -12.40 10.84 -18.72
CA LEU A 79 -11.67 10.74 -17.46
C LEU A 79 -10.22 10.27 -17.62
N ALA A 80 -9.73 10.13 -18.86
CA ALA A 80 -8.33 9.75 -19.09
C ALA A 80 -7.41 10.73 -18.34
N PRO A 81 -6.72 10.28 -17.28
CA PRO A 81 -5.96 11.19 -16.44
C PRO A 81 -4.84 11.81 -17.28
N VAL A 82 -4.63 13.11 -17.10
CA VAL A 82 -3.48 13.80 -17.68
C VAL A 82 -2.21 13.15 -17.10
N PRO A 83 -1.19 12.84 -17.92
CA PRO A 83 0.08 12.31 -17.42
C PRO A 83 0.62 13.16 -16.28
N LEU A 84 1.12 12.52 -15.23
CA LEU A 84 1.67 13.23 -14.08
C LEU A 84 3.01 13.88 -14.46
N GLU A 85 3.22 15.09 -13.94
CA GLU A 85 4.54 15.71 -13.98
C GLU A 85 5.56 14.85 -13.22
N LEU A 86 6.67 14.52 -13.87
CA LEU A 86 7.71 13.62 -13.32
C LEU A 86 8.17 14.05 -11.93
N ALA A 87 8.40 15.36 -11.72
CA ALA A 87 8.85 15.88 -10.44
C ALA A 87 7.82 15.65 -9.32
N TYR A 88 6.52 15.77 -9.63
CA TYR A 88 5.46 15.49 -8.67
C TYR A 88 5.39 13.99 -8.36
N ALA A 89 5.41 13.14 -9.40
CA ALA A 89 5.39 11.69 -9.23
C ALA A 89 6.58 11.20 -8.39
N GLN A 90 7.79 11.67 -8.67
CA GLN A 90 8.97 11.34 -7.89
C GLN A 90 8.85 11.75 -6.43
N GLN A 91 8.41 12.99 -6.16
CA GLN A 91 8.25 13.47 -4.79
C GLN A 91 7.25 12.64 -4.00
N PHE A 92 6.09 12.34 -4.59
CA PHE A 92 5.03 11.60 -3.92
C PHE A 92 5.41 10.12 -3.71
N THR A 93 5.90 9.44 -4.75
CA THR A 93 6.39 8.05 -4.66
C THR A 93 7.48 7.91 -3.60
N LEU A 94 8.45 8.83 -3.54
CA LEU A 94 9.50 8.81 -2.52
C LEU A 94 8.95 9.06 -1.11
N ALA A 95 7.97 9.94 -0.96
CA ALA A 95 7.33 10.21 0.32
C ALA A 95 6.55 8.99 0.84
N MET A 96 5.83 8.28 -0.03
CA MET A 96 5.14 7.03 0.29
C MET A 96 6.13 5.90 0.61
N ALA A 97 7.21 5.75 -0.17
CA ALA A 97 8.28 4.81 0.13
C ALA A 97 8.86 5.08 1.53
N ALA A 98 9.14 6.34 1.85
CA ALA A 98 9.60 6.73 3.18
C ALA A 98 8.57 6.46 4.28
N ARG A 99 7.26 6.56 3.99
CA ARG A 99 6.20 6.20 4.93
C ARG A 99 6.18 4.69 5.22
N LEU A 100 6.36 3.86 4.20
CA LEU A 100 6.42 2.41 4.35
C LEU A 100 7.60 1.97 5.24
N PHE A 101 8.81 2.50 5.01
CA PHE A 101 9.95 2.16 5.86
C PHE A 101 9.83 2.71 7.28
N ARG A 102 9.17 3.86 7.47
CA ARG A 102 8.81 4.35 8.82
C ARG A 102 7.85 3.38 9.52
N LEU A 103 6.84 2.89 8.80
CA LEU A 103 5.89 1.90 9.34
C LEU A 103 6.61 0.61 9.78
N GLU A 104 7.57 0.10 9.01
CA GLU A 104 8.39 -1.06 9.42
C GLU A 104 9.14 -0.81 10.75
N VAL A 105 9.75 0.37 10.90
CA VAL A 105 10.45 0.75 12.14
C VAL A 105 9.48 0.88 13.31
N GLU A 106 8.32 1.53 13.09
CA GLU A 106 7.27 1.71 14.10
C GLU A 106 6.66 0.37 14.55
N ALA A 107 6.64 -0.63 13.66
CA ALA A 107 6.09 -1.96 13.91
C ALA A 107 6.89 -2.81 14.88
N LYS A 108 8.12 -2.42 15.26
CA LYS A 108 8.96 -3.12 16.25
C LYS A 108 9.07 -4.64 15.99
N GLY A 109 9.16 -5.04 14.72
CA GLY A 109 9.29 -6.43 14.29
C GLY A 109 7.98 -7.14 13.95
N GLU A 110 6.82 -6.51 14.11
CA GLU A 110 5.52 -7.09 13.73
C GLU A 110 5.24 -7.03 12.22
N VAL A 111 5.94 -6.13 11.51
CA VAL A 111 5.88 -5.93 10.05
C VAL A 111 7.31 -5.90 9.52
N LYS A 112 7.54 -6.48 8.34
CA LYS A 112 8.83 -6.44 7.64
C LYS A 112 8.65 -6.17 6.16
N VAL A 113 9.42 -5.25 5.60
CA VAL A 113 9.53 -5.03 4.15
C VAL A 113 10.50 -6.07 3.58
N VAL A 114 9.97 -7.06 2.88
CA VAL A 114 10.72 -8.20 2.34
C VAL A 114 11.22 -7.92 0.93
N ARG A 115 12.38 -8.49 0.57
CA ARG A 115 13.04 -8.34 -0.73
C ARG A 115 13.29 -9.67 -1.43
N THR A 116 13.09 -10.78 -0.72
CA THR A 116 13.35 -12.14 -1.21
C THR A 116 12.21 -13.07 -0.81
N VAL A 117 12.10 -14.19 -1.52
CA VAL A 117 11.13 -15.24 -1.19
C VAL A 117 11.47 -15.86 0.17
N GLU A 118 12.75 -16.00 0.48
CA GLU A 118 13.23 -16.53 1.76
C GLU A 118 12.78 -15.65 2.93
N GLU A 119 12.89 -14.32 2.81
CA GLU A 119 12.39 -13.38 3.82
C GLU A 119 10.87 -13.45 3.96
N LEU A 120 10.13 -13.53 2.84
CA LEU A 120 8.68 -13.71 2.86
C LEU A 120 8.30 -14.98 3.63
N LEU A 121 8.87 -16.13 3.28
CA LEU A 121 8.60 -17.41 3.95
C LEU A 121 8.97 -17.37 5.43
N ALA A 122 10.07 -16.71 5.80
CA ALA A 122 10.45 -16.53 7.20
C ALA A 122 9.39 -15.71 7.98
N CYS A 123 8.88 -14.63 7.39
CA CYS A 123 7.80 -13.83 7.98
C CYS A 123 6.52 -14.64 8.17
N LEU A 124 6.09 -15.38 7.13
CA LEU A 124 4.90 -16.22 7.21
C LEU A 124 5.00 -17.26 8.34
N ASN A 125 6.17 -17.89 8.49
CA ASN A 125 6.42 -18.88 9.54
C ASN A 125 6.49 -18.27 10.96
N GLN A 126 6.93 -17.02 11.08
CA GLN A 126 7.09 -16.32 12.36
C GLN A 126 5.85 -15.51 12.76
N GLY A 127 4.83 -15.46 11.89
CA GLY A 127 3.69 -14.58 12.09
C GLY A 127 4.09 -13.10 12.05
N VAL A 128 5.09 -12.72 11.26
CA VAL A 128 5.40 -11.30 10.96
C VAL A 128 4.66 -10.94 9.67
N LEU A 129 3.99 -9.79 9.62
CA LEU A 129 3.32 -9.35 8.39
C LEU A 129 4.38 -9.00 7.34
N ALA A 130 4.43 -9.75 6.24
CA ALA A 130 5.37 -9.50 5.15
C ALA A 130 4.82 -8.45 4.19
N VAL A 131 5.57 -7.38 3.96
CA VAL A 131 5.21 -6.32 3.03
C VAL A 131 6.13 -6.36 1.82
N ILE A 132 5.54 -6.47 0.64
CA ILE A 132 6.24 -6.36 -0.63
C ILE A 132 6.06 -4.93 -1.14
N PHE A 133 7.18 -4.24 -1.37
CA PHE A 133 7.21 -2.91 -1.96
C PHE A 133 6.71 -2.99 -3.41
N HIS A 134 5.61 -2.33 -3.71
CA HIS A 134 4.98 -2.34 -5.03
C HIS A 134 4.74 -0.92 -5.50
N ILE A 135 5.26 -0.56 -6.68
CA ILE A 135 4.91 0.72 -7.32
C ILE A 135 3.77 0.45 -8.29
N GLU A 136 2.63 1.12 -8.07
CA GLU A 136 1.51 1.15 -9.01
C GLU A 136 1.60 2.43 -9.83
N GLY A 137 1.85 2.29 -11.13
CA GLY A 137 2.14 3.42 -12.01
C GLY A 137 3.64 3.75 -12.05
N ALA A 138 4.21 3.86 -13.26
CA ALA A 138 5.64 4.09 -13.46
C ALA A 138 6.00 5.58 -13.63
N GLU A 139 5.12 6.50 -13.25
CA GLU A 139 5.26 7.95 -13.50
C GLU A 139 6.48 8.56 -12.81
N ALA A 140 6.98 7.96 -11.72
CA ALA A 140 8.19 8.39 -11.03
C ALA A 140 9.49 7.99 -11.76
N VAL A 141 9.42 7.12 -12.77
CA VAL A 141 10.57 6.65 -13.54
C VAL A 141 10.74 7.52 -14.77
N ASP A 142 11.87 8.23 -14.87
CA ASP A 142 12.19 9.00 -16.08
C ASP A 142 12.36 8.06 -17.28
N ALA A 143 11.73 8.39 -18.40
CA ALA A 143 11.87 7.65 -19.65
C ALA A 143 13.33 7.57 -20.13
N LYS A 144 14.20 8.48 -19.69
CA LYS A 144 15.63 8.51 -20.01
C LYS A 144 16.49 7.58 -19.16
N VAL A 145 15.93 6.84 -18.19
CA VAL A 145 16.73 5.92 -17.35
C VAL A 145 17.45 4.82 -18.16
N TRP A 146 17.05 4.61 -19.40
CA TRP A 146 17.61 3.61 -20.33
C TRP A 146 18.42 4.22 -21.50
N LEU A 147 18.64 5.54 -21.52
CA LEU A 147 19.36 6.27 -22.58
C LEU A 147 20.72 6.78 -22.06
#